data_AF-A0AAP8N8C6-F1
#
_entry.id   AF-A0AAP8N8C6-F1
#
_cell.length_a   1.000
_cell.length_b   1.000
_cell.length_c   1.000
_cell.angle_alpha   90.00
_cell.angle_beta   90.00
_cell.angle_gamma   90.00
#
_symmetry.space_group_name_H-M   'P 1'
#
loop_
_entity.id
_entity.type
_entity.pdbx_description
1 polymer ?
#
loop_
_entity_poly.entity_id
_entity_poly.type
_entity_poly.pdbx_seq_one_letter_code
_entity_poly.pdbx_strand_id
1 'polypeptide(L)'
;DIAIDGADEVNPSLALIKGGGGALLREKMIASISERFIIVADESKFVQTLGTFPLPIEVIPFGWELTKKQIEKIGPMNPILRLKNNTPFITDNGNYILDCHMKSI
;
A
#
# COMPACT_ATOMS: atom_id res chain seq x y z
N ASP A 1 16.30 -0.51 17.00
CA ASP A 1 17.42 0.19 16.34
C ASP A 1 17.13 0.51 14.88
N ILE A 2 17.21 -0.45 13.95
CA ILE A 2 17.11 -0.16 12.50
C ILE A 2 16.18 -1.16 11.81
N ALA A 3 15.31 -0.66 10.94
CA ALA A 3 14.61 -1.45 9.93
C ALA A 3 15.04 -1.02 8.52
N ILE A 4 15.20 -2.01 7.63
CA ILE A 4 15.58 -1.81 6.23
C ILE A 4 14.51 -2.49 5.38
N ASP A 5 13.99 -1.77 4.38
CA ASP A 5 12.91 -2.27 3.53
C ASP A 5 12.94 -1.60 2.14
N GLY A 6 12.14 -2.12 1.21
CA GLY A 6 11.91 -1.51 -0.11
C GLY A 6 10.69 -0.57 -0.13
N ALA A 7 10.47 0.06 -1.28
CA ALA A 7 9.28 0.85 -1.56
C ALA A 7 8.78 0.64 -3.00
N ASP A 8 7.48 0.81 -3.21
CA ASP A 8 6.89 0.82 -4.55
C ASP A 8 7.06 2.21 -5.19
N GLU A 9 6.92 3.28 -4.39
CA GLU A 9 7.26 4.65 -4.75
C GLU A 9 7.87 5.44 -3.58
N VAL A 10 8.73 6.40 -3.90
CA VAL A 10 9.35 7.35 -2.98
C VAL A 10 9.32 8.74 -3.61
N ASN A 11 8.92 9.76 -2.85
CA ASN A 11 8.97 11.15 -3.31
C ASN A 11 10.06 11.98 -2.61
N PRO A 12 10.29 13.26 -2.99
CA PRO A 12 11.31 14.12 -2.38
C PRO A 12 11.12 14.35 -0.87
N SER A 13 9.90 14.23 -0.34
CA SER A 13 9.61 14.35 1.09
C SER A 13 9.80 13.05 1.87
N LEU A 14 10.35 12.01 1.23
CA LEU A 14 10.47 10.65 1.76
C LEU A 14 9.12 10.01 2.14
N ALA A 15 8.02 10.50 1.55
CA ALA A 15 6.75 9.81 1.62
C ALA A 15 6.79 8.59 0.68
N LEU A 16 6.15 7.51 1.11
CA LEU A 16 6.27 6.20 0.48
C LEU A 16 4.89 5.66 0.08
N ILE A 17 4.81 5.04 -1.09
CA ILE A 17 3.85 3.96 -1.32
C ILE A 17 4.58 2.64 -1.11
N LYS A 18 3.98 1.78 -0.28
CA LYS A 18 4.41 0.41 0.02
C LYS A 18 3.21 -0.51 -0.02
N GLY A 19 3.47 -1.80 -0.13
CA GLY A 19 2.45 -2.84 -0.06
C GLY A 19 2.16 -3.55 -1.36
N GLY A 20 2.91 -3.30 -2.44
CA GLY A 20 2.85 -4.07 -3.68
C GLY A 20 3.03 -5.58 -3.44
N GLY A 21 3.91 -5.95 -2.51
CA GLY A 21 4.11 -7.34 -2.07
C GLY A 21 3.04 -7.90 -1.12
N GLY A 22 2.16 -7.04 -0.57
CA GLY A 22 1.05 -7.46 0.29
C GLY A 22 1.36 -7.61 1.79
N ALA A 23 2.53 -7.15 2.26
CA ALA A 23 2.95 -7.22 3.67
C ALA A 23 2.83 -5.88 4.44
N LEU A 24 2.11 -4.89 3.86
CA LEU A 24 2.12 -3.48 4.27
C LEU A 24 1.84 -3.25 5.76
N LEU A 25 0.95 -4.03 6.37
CA LEU A 25 0.60 -3.88 7.78
C LEU A 25 1.79 -4.22 8.68
N ARG A 26 2.45 -5.35 8.44
CA ARG A 26 3.61 -5.79 9.25
C ARG A 26 4.82 -4.90 9.00
N GLU A 27 5.07 -4.54 7.75
CA GLU A 27 6.13 -3.58 7.38
C GLU A 27 5.94 -2.25 8.14
N LYS A 28 4.71 -1.71 8.14
CA LYS A 28 4.39 -0.45 8.83
C LYS A 28 4.55 -0.55 10.35
N MET A 29 4.13 -1.65 10.96
CA MET A 29 4.33 -1.87 12.40
C MET A 29 5.83 -1.89 12.75
N ILE A 30 6.64 -2.65 12.02
CA ILE A 30 8.10 -2.73 12.24
C ILE A 30 8.75 -1.35 12.04
N ALA A 31 8.38 -0.63 10.98
CA ALA A 31 8.87 0.73 10.72
C ALA A 31 8.51 1.69 11.87
N SER A 32 7.30 1.62 12.42
CA SER A 32 6.83 2.52 13.49
C SER A 32 7.53 2.36 14.84
N ILE A 33 8.13 1.18 15.09
CA ILE A 33 8.85 0.89 16.34
C ILE A 33 10.37 0.97 16.16
N SER A 34 10.85 1.29 14.95
CA SER A 34 12.27 1.39 14.65
C SER A 34 12.78 2.81 14.87
N GLU A 35 13.96 2.97 15.46
CA GLU A 35 14.58 4.30 15.64
C GLU A 35 15.01 4.90 14.30
N ARG A 36 15.42 4.05 13.36
CA ARG A 36 15.77 4.42 11.99
C ARG A 36 15.08 3.47 11.02
N PHE A 37 14.48 4.05 9.98
CA PHE A 37 13.88 3.30 8.88
C PHE A 37 14.56 3.70 7.59
N ILE A 38 15.21 2.74 6.93
CA ILE A 38 16.03 2.95 5.74
C ILE A 38 15.33 2.26 4.56
N ILE A 39 15.08 3.03 3.50
CA ILE A 39 14.54 2.51 2.25
C ILE A 39 15.67 2.24 1.26
N VAL A 40 15.66 1.05 0.68
CA VAL A 40 16.55 0.65 -0.43
C VAL A 40 15.69 0.43 -1.66
N ALA A 41 15.87 1.27 -2.67
CA ALA A 41 15.10 1.25 -3.90
C ALA A 41 15.95 1.71 -5.08
N ASP A 42 15.65 1.23 -6.28
CA ASP A 42 16.27 1.71 -7.51
C ASP A 42 15.62 3.02 -7.99
N GLU A 43 16.26 3.69 -8.96
CA GLU A 43 15.82 5.01 -9.45
C GLU A 43 14.39 5.02 -10.01
N SER A 44 13.87 3.88 -10.50
CA SER A 44 12.51 3.80 -11.03
C SER A 44 11.42 3.99 -9.97
N LYS A 45 11.77 3.86 -8.69
CA LYS A 45 10.85 4.07 -7.57
C LYS A 45 10.74 5.54 -7.18
N PHE A 46 11.65 6.40 -7.64
CA PHE A 46 11.62 7.82 -7.31
C PHE A 46 10.65 8.56 -8.23
N VAL A 47 9.64 9.21 -7.63
CA VAL A 47 8.60 9.96 -8.34
C VAL A 47 8.46 11.37 -7.76
N GLN A 48 8.10 12.34 -8.59
CA GLN A 48 7.86 13.71 -8.09
C GLN A 48 6.58 13.79 -7.24
N THR A 49 5.54 13.08 -7.67
CA THR A 49 4.25 12.99 -7.00
C THR A 49 3.87 11.53 -6.87
N LEU A 50 3.44 11.11 -5.68
CA LEU A 50 2.99 9.73 -5.44
C LEU A 50 1.67 9.46 -6.18
N GLY A 51 1.42 8.18 -6.49
CA GLY A 51 0.15 7.68 -6.99
C GLY A 51 0.20 7.11 -8.41
N THR A 52 1.37 6.97 -9.04
CA THR A 52 1.48 6.22 -10.31
C THR A 52 1.29 4.73 -10.04
N PHE A 53 1.88 4.24 -8.94
CA PHE A 53 1.58 2.94 -8.35
C PHE A 53 0.24 2.99 -7.58
N PRO A 54 -0.65 1.99 -7.71
CA PRO A 54 -1.90 1.98 -6.97
C PRO A 54 -1.65 1.94 -5.46
N LEU A 55 -2.36 2.77 -4.69
CA LEU A 55 -2.23 2.79 -3.24
C LEU A 55 -2.86 1.52 -2.63
N PRO A 56 -2.10 0.63 -1.98
CA PRO A 56 -2.65 -0.56 -1.37
C PRO A 56 -3.33 -0.22 -0.03
N ILE A 57 -4.60 -0.62 0.14
CA ILE A 57 -5.37 -0.46 1.38
C ILE A 57 -5.78 -1.83 1.89
N GLU A 58 -5.25 -2.24 3.04
CA GLU A 58 -5.66 -3.47 3.72
C GLU A 58 -7.01 -3.29 4.41
N VAL A 59 -7.96 -4.20 4.18
CA VAL A 59 -9.33 -4.15 4.69
C VAL A 59 -9.75 -5.51 5.25
N ILE A 60 -10.58 -5.49 6.29
CA ILE A 60 -11.17 -6.71 6.82
C ILE A 60 -12.05 -7.41 5.76
N PRO A 61 -12.06 -8.76 5.69
CA PRO A 61 -12.88 -9.46 4.71
C PRO A 61 -14.39 -9.25 4.91
N PHE A 62 -14.82 -9.13 6.16
CA PHE A 62 -16.23 -8.87 6.46
C PHE A 62 -16.64 -7.49 5.98
N GLY A 63 -17.61 -7.44 5.06
CA GLY A 63 -18.13 -6.18 4.53
C GLY A 63 -17.16 -5.40 3.64
N TRP A 64 -16.12 -6.04 3.08
CA TRP A 64 -15.10 -5.38 2.27
C TRP A 64 -15.69 -4.58 1.08
N GLU A 65 -16.80 -5.03 0.49
CA GLU A 65 -17.51 -4.32 -0.59
C GLU A 65 -18.13 -3.00 -0.11
N LEU A 66 -18.60 -2.95 1.14
CA LEU A 66 -19.11 -1.71 1.74
C LEU A 66 -17.95 -0.74 2.01
N THR A 67 -16.82 -1.24 2.54
CA THR A 67 -15.60 -0.45 2.73
C THR A 67 -15.10 0.10 1.40
N LYS A 68 -15.06 -0.73 0.35
CA LYS A 68 -14.75 -0.30 -1.03
C LYS A 68 -15.62 0.88 -1.46
N LYS A 69 -16.95 0.77 -1.30
CA LYS A 69 -17.90 1.86 -1.64
C LYS A 69 -17.69 3.14 -0.85
N GLN A 70 -17.14 3.08 0.37
CA GLN A 70 -16.79 4.30 1.11
C GLN A 70 -15.49 4.90 0.59
N ILE A 71 -14.49 4.07 0.26
CA ILE A 71 -13.23 4.52 -0.34
C ILE A 71 -13.49 5.25 -1.66
N GLU A 72 -14.38 4.72 -2.52
CA GLU A 72 -14.81 5.35 -3.78
C GLU A 72 -15.38 6.78 -3.60
N LYS A 73 -15.80 7.16 -2.39
CA LYS A 73 -16.35 8.50 -2.10
C LYS A 73 -15.32 9.51 -1.60
N ILE A 74 -14.14 9.06 -1.14
CA ILE A 74 -13.13 9.94 -0.55
C ILE A 74 -12.45 10.81 -1.61
N GLY A 75 -12.38 10.32 -2.86
CA GLY A 75 -11.78 11.05 -3.98
C GLY A 75 -11.88 10.26 -5.28
N PRO A 76 -11.23 10.72 -6.37
CA PRO A 76 -11.21 10.03 -7.66
C PRO A 76 -10.31 8.79 -7.62
N MET A 77 -10.67 7.83 -6.78
CA MET A 77 -9.98 6.56 -6.59
C MET A 77 -10.80 5.44 -7.22
N ASN A 78 -10.11 4.53 -7.90
CA ASN A 78 -10.68 3.29 -8.40
C ASN A 78 -10.10 2.10 -7.59
N PRO A 79 -10.76 1.69 -6.48
CA PRO A 79 -10.34 0.55 -5.68
C PRO A 79 -10.68 -0.78 -6.37
N ILE A 80 -9.64 -1.58 -6.61
CA ILE A 80 -9.74 -2.92 -7.20
C ILE A 80 -9.33 -3.95 -6.15
N LEU A 81 -10.14 -5.00 -5.97
CA LEU A 81 -9.76 -6.10 -5.07
C LEU A 81 -8.53 -6.81 -5.63
N ARG A 82 -7.46 -6.90 -4.83
CA ARG A 82 -6.26 -7.63 -5.21
C ARG A 82 -6.56 -9.12 -5.30
N LEU A 83 -6.21 -9.73 -6.43
CA LEU A 83 -6.39 -11.16 -6.67
C LEU A 83 -5.05 -11.89 -6.80
N LYS A 84 -5.01 -13.14 -6.35
CA LYS A 84 -3.96 -14.11 -6.63
C LYS A 84 -4.63 -15.38 -7.13
N ASN A 85 -4.24 -15.85 -8.32
CA ASN A 85 -4.85 -17.02 -8.98
C ASN A 85 -6.39 -16.92 -9.06
N ASN A 86 -6.91 -15.75 -9.42
CA ASN A 86 -8.34 -15.47 -9.55
C ASN A 86 -9.16 -15.59 -8.24
N THR A 87 -8.49 -15.56 -7.09
CA THR A 87 -9.10 -15.53 -5.75
C THR A 87 -8.61 -14.31 -4.98
N PRO A 88 -9.37 -13.79 -4.00
CA PRO A 88 -8.91 -12.68 -3.17
C PRO A 88 -7.53 -12.97 -2.57
N PHE A 89 -6.59 -12.04 -2.72
CA PHE A 89 -5.32 -12.12 -2.01
C PHE A 89 -5.57 -11.95 -0.51
N ILE A 90 -5.02 -12.86 0.29
CA ILE A 90 -5.13 -12.85 1.74
C ILE A 90 -3.77 -12.47 2.31
N THR A 91 -3.72 -11.39 3.10
CA THR A 91 -2.49 -10.98 3.80
C THR A 91 -2.12 -11.97 4.90
N ASP A 92 -0.91 -11.86 5.44
CA ASP A 92 -0.51 -12.66 6.61
C ASP A 92 -1.41 -12.43 7.85
N ASN A 93 -2.21 -11.36 7.85
CA ASN A 93 -3.15 -11.01 8.90
C ASN A 93 -4.60 -11.41 8.58
N GLY A 94 -4.82 -12.18 7.50
CA GLY A 94 -6.14 -12.69 7.13
C GLY A 94 -7.04 -11.65 6.47
N ASN A 95 -6.50 -10.52 6.02
CA ASN A 95 -7.25 -9.43 5.41
C ASN A 95 -7.16 -9.44 3.89
N TYR A 96 -7.99 -8.63 3.24
CA TYR A 96 -7.92 -8.35 1.82
C TYR A 96 -7.18 -7.05 1.55
N ILE A 97 -6.79 -6.83 0.29
CA ILE A 97 -6.21 -5.56 -0.18
C ILE A 97 -7.08 -5.01 -1.30
N LEU A 98 -7.37 -3.71 -1.20
CA LEU A 98 -7.89 -2.90 -2.29
C LEU A 98 -6.75 -2.07 -2.87
N ASP A 99 -6.42 -2.30 -4.13
CA ASP A 99 -5.47 -1.51 -4.91
C ASP A 99 -6.20 -0.28 -5.47
N CYS A 100 -5.94 0.88 -4.88
CA CYS A 100 -6.61 2.13 -5.24
C CYS A 100 -5.82 2.87 -6.32
N HIS A 101 -6.31 2.81 -7.56
CA HIS A 101 -5.74 3.57 -8.67
C HIS A 101 -6.22 5.03 -8.62
N MET A 102 -5.30 5.97 -8.76
CA MET A 102 -5.59 7.42 -8.83
C MET A 102 -4.52 8.12 -9.68
N LYS A 103 -4.64 9.44 -9.90
CA LYS A 103 -3.66 10.21 -10.68
C LYS A 103 -2.52 10.78 -9.83
N SER A 104 -2.79 11.10 -8.57
CA SER A 104 -1.87 11.70 -7.63
C SER A 104 -2.40 11.61 -6.20
N ILE A 105 -1.51 11.61 -5.21
CA ILE A 105 -1.79 11.78 -3.78
C ILE A 105 -1.35 13.17 -3.33
#